data_AF-A0A846AS24-F1
#
_entry.id   AF-A0A846AS24-F1
#
_cell.length_a   1.000
_cell.length_b   1.000
_cell.length_c   1.000
_cell.angle_alpha   90.00
_cell.angle_beta   90.00
_cell.angle_gamma   90.00
#
_symmetry.space_group_name_H-M   'P 1'
#
loop_
_entity.id
_entity.type
_entity.pdbx_description
1 polymer ?
#
loop_
_entity_poly.entity_id
_entity_poly.type
_entity_poly.pdbx_seq_one_letter_code
_entity_poly.pdbx_strand_id
1 'polypeptide(L)' 'MTSAYYYGTGFNDYYNHLHSNDLSAYGYGGNDEIWGDSGNDYINGGDGYDSLYG' A
#
# COMPACT_ATOMS: atom_id res chain seq x y z
N MET A 1 -17.17 -0.24 9.09
CA MET A 1 -16.09 -0.45 8.11
C MET A 1 -14.80 -0.12 8.84
N THR A 2 -13.88 -1.08 8.94
CA THR A 2 -12.60 -0.91 9.62
C THR A 2 -11.56 -0.55 8.57
N SER A 3 -11.01 0.65 8.61
CA SER A 3 -9.92 1.05 7.72
C SER A 3 -8.62 0.34 8.12
N ALA A 4 -7.87 -0.15 7.15
CA ALA A 4 -6.54 -0.70 7.33
C ALA A 4 -5.47 0.37 7.10
N TYR A 5 -4.38 0.29 7.85
CA TYR A 5 -3.24 1.19 7.69
C TYR A 5 -1.98 0.38 7.45
N TYR A 6 -1.19 0.79 6.46
CA TYR A 6 0.12 0.24 6.16
C TYR A 6 1.17 1.35 6.15
N TYR A 7 2.29 1.10 6.82
CA TYR A 7 3.46 1.97 6.84
C TYR A 7 4.68 1.10 6.52
N GLY A 8 5.28 1.33 5.37
CA GLY A 8 6.47 0.66 4.88
C GLY A 8 7.75 1.23 5.50
N THR A 9 8.84 1.07 4.78
CA THR A 9 10.21 1.35 5.23
C THR A 9 10.99 2.15 4.18
N GLY A 10 12.30 2.31 4.38
CA GLY A 10 13.18 2.90 3.35
C GLY A 10 13.73 1.87 2.35
N PHE A 11 13.17 0.67 2.32
CA PHE A 11 13.56 -0.43 1.43
C PHE A 11 12.35 -0.96 0.68
N ASN A 12 12.60 -1.76 -0.35
CA ASN A 12 11.56 -2.44 -1.11
C ASN A 12 10.64 -3.27 -0.21
N ASP A 13 9.37 -2.91 -0.20
CA ASP A 13 8.33 -3.55 0.58
C ASP A 13 7.34 -4.32 -0.30
N TYR A 14 6.76 -5.38 0.27
CA TYR A 14 5.66 -6.14 -0.35
C TYR A 14 4.47 -6.18 0.61
N TYR A 15 3.35 -5.59 0.21
CA TYR A 15 2.11 -5.60 0.97
C TYR A 15 0.92 -6.02 0.12
N ASN A 16 0.14 -6.97 0.63
CA ASN A 16 -1.06 -7.45 -0.05
C ASN A 16 -2.26 -7.40 0.89
N HIS A 17 -3.15 -6.45 0.64
CA HIS A 17 -4.42 -6.25 1.32
C HIS A 17 -5.52 -6.99 0.56
N LEU A 18 -5.97 -8.13 1.09
CA LEU A 18 -7.00 -8.97 0.46
C LEU A 18 -8.36 -8.83 1.15
N HIS A 19 -8.64 -7.67 1.72
CA HIS A 19 -9.89 -7.41 2.41
C HIS A 19 -10.62 -6.28 1.71
N SER A 20 -11.93 -6.43 1.52
CA SER A 20 -12.81 -5.45 0.87
C SER A 20 -13.06 -4.17 1.69
N ASN A 21 -12.11 -3.79 2.55
CA ASN A 21 -12.14 -2.58 3.36
C ASN A 21 -11.16 -1.56 2.79
N ASP A 22 -11.39 -0.29 3.11
CA ASP A 22 -10.51 0.81 2.74
C ASP A 22 -9.08 0.63 3.33
N LEU A 23 -8.07 0.78 2.48
CA LEU A 23 -6.66 0.81 2.82
C LEU A 23 -6.09 2.23 2.81
N SER A 24 -5.23 2.56 3.77
CA SER A 24 -4.33 3.71 3.73
C SER A 24 -2.89 3.24 3.86
N ALA A 25 -2.15 3.24 2.75
CA ALA A 25 -0.81 2.70 2.65
C ALA A 25 0.23 3.79 2.30
N TYR A 26 1.38 3.73 2.97
CA TYR A 26 2.54 4.60 2.74
C TYR A 26 3.79 3.72 2.63
N GLY A 27 4.38 3.59 1.44
CA GLY A 27 5.59 2.78 1.19
C GLY A 27 6.88 3.43 1.70
N TYR A 28 6.95 4.77 1.58
CA TYR A 28 8.09 5.62 1.91
C TYR A 28 9.23 5.56 0.89
N GLY A 29 10.16 4.61 0.96
CA GLY A 29 11.31 4.60 0.05
C GLY A 29 11.70 3.19 -0.34
N GLY A 30 12.21 3.01 -1.56
CA GLY A 30 12.43 1.68 -2.13
C GLY A 30 11.50 1.45 -3.31
N ASN A 31 11.61 0.29 -3.95
CA ASN A 31 10.70 -0.10 -5.03
C ASN A 31 9.65 -1.05 -4.44
N ASP A 32 8.47 -0.51 -4.16
CA ASP A 32 7.45 -1.22 -3.39
C ASP A 32 6.42 -1.90 -4.30
N GLU A 33 5.84 -2.99 -3.81
CA GLU A 33 4.69 -3.64 -4.43
C GLU A 33 3.54 -3.72 -3.41
N ILE A 34 2.53 -2.86 -3.60
CA ILE A 34 1.42 -2.68 -2.66
C ILE A 34 0.11 -2.96 -3.39
N TRP A 35 -0.64 -3.94 -2.88
CA TRP A 35 -1.95 -4.34 -3.40
C TRP A 35 -3.04 -4.00 -2.40
N GLY A 36 -4.01 -3.22 -2.85
CA GLY A 36 -5.32 -3.03 -2.29
C GLY A 36 -6.32 -4.07 -2.79
N ASP A 37 -7.59 -3.88 -2.41
CA ASP A 37 -8.73 -4.71 -2.84
C ASP A 37 -9.90 -3.77 -3.18
N SER A 38 -11.11 -4.31 -3.34
CA SER A 38 -12.36 -3.60 -3.66
C SER A 38 -12.81 -2.47 -2.71
N GLY A 39 -12.00 -2.07 -1.73
CA GLY A 39 -12.23 -0.92 -0.85
C GLY A 39 -11.89 0.43 -1.50
N ASN A 40 -12.10 1.53 -0.77
CA ASN A 40 -11.62 2.85 -1.22
C ASN A 40 -10.18 3.04 -0.73
N ASP A 41 -9.23 2.67 -1.57
CA ASP A 41 -7.83 2.58 -1.17
C ASP A 41 -7.07 3.88 -1.49
N TYR A 42 -6.30 4.34 -0.50
CA TYR A 42 -5.28 5.37 -0.66
C TYR A 42 -3.92 4.70 -0.53
N ILE A 43 -3.13 4.74 -1.60
CA ILE A 43 -1.79 4.14 -1.62
C ILE A 43 -0.80 5.19 -2.12
N ASN A 44 0.20 5.47 -1.28
CA ASN A 44 1.33 6.33 -1.61
C ASN A 44 2.62 5.48 -1.55
N GLY A 45 3.20 5.17 -2.71
CA GLY A 45 4.46 4.41 -2.79
C GLY A 45 5.64 5.16 -2.17
N GLY A 46 5.74 6.47 -2.45
CA GLY A 46 6.86 7.28 -1.99
C GLY A 46 7.98 7.36 -3.01
N ASP A 47 9.23 7.30 -2.55
CA ASP A 47 10.43 7.42 -3.38
C ASP A 47 10.84 6.06 -3.96
N GLY A 48 10.76 5.90 -5.29
CA GLY A 48 11.26 4.71 -6.00
C GLY A 48 10.40 4.34 -7.19
N TYR A 49 10.56 3.12 -7.69
CA TYR A 49 9.75 2.57 -8.78
C TYR A 49 8.73 1.57 -8.23
N ASP A 50 7.57 2.09 -7.85
CA ASP A 50 6.53 1.31 -7.16
C ASP A 50 5.51 0.69 -8.11
N SER A 51 4.96 -0.45 -7.72
CA SER A 51 3.80 -1.09 -8.32
C SER A 51 2.64 -1.06 -7.34
N LEU A 52 1.70 -0.15 -7.58
CA LEU A 52 0.56 0.09 -6.70
C LEU A 52 -0.73 -0.35 -7.38
N TYR A 53 -1.47 -1.23 -6.73
CA TYR A 53 -2.79 -1.70 -7.15
C TYR A 53 -3.77 -1.33 -6.05
N GLY A 54 -4.91 -0.73 -6.39
CA GLY A 54 -5.96 -0.37 -5.44
C GLY A 54 -7.32 -0.82 -5.93
#